data_AF-A0A128FHW5-F1
#
_entry.id   AF-A0A128FHW5-F1
#
_cell.length_a   1.000
_cell.length_b   1.000
_cell.length_c   1.000
_cell.angle_alpha   90.00
_cell.angle_beta   90.00
_cell.angle_gamma   90.00
#
_symmetry.space_group_name_H-M   'P 1'
#
loop_
_entity.id
_entity.type
_entity.pdbx_description
1 polymer ?
#
loop_
_entity_poly.entity_id
_entity_poly.type
_entity_poly.pdbx_seq_one_letter_code
_entity_poly.pdbx_strand_id
1 'polypeptide(L)'
;MKLSLAQPAFAAVAYLSYGAAALAVENLTDLTHNDPFFYTSDQNIKADNDVKVLLGIGRPNRTHSQIPHLPVYMGYMNTNSTYRFVNIAEQVFTMIGEGKHGLWRVQENGNVRLYRRRNAEGIQPGSDLYAEEAVKKIGNEYGYYLEDESWSGYKYPDEKLSESGNLNYIDVPITHPIFKGKYANHEPIDLSNWYCTMSGNDFPYAKKVMDFAFSQDAANQIGPLGKRAGLDVKENYLNVLRLDHFPDAKSWVNVGQEGKDTSFVEWKAIDTSKTHVEYYLVERTFFNKPYLFLTAVYDNLNNADHQYVRPDGAYYASLTDTDKLKTEVTMAPRFNLLGGSEGEAIGLPIYGVHHPNRAVFGGGGACPLKGGDWGRYPDTAGGAGWPTQYEEVTPLCDAVLLDIKFYTNLDGRSWNDPNKYLANAGFGTETVTYKMQPGEYGVFTDDYHTSKGIKNPDSQQVPEKLELTYPAVSEPVGYNEPPAGNVMLGMIPSEQSTCRPVLAKN
;
A
#
# COMPACT_ATOMS: atom_id res chain seq x y z
N MET A 1 -28.29 76.74 30.26
CA MET A 1 -27.25 77.70 29.84
C MET A 1 -25.90 77.01 29.99
N LYS A 2 -25.01 77.18 29.01
CA LYS A 2 -23.73 76.48 28.81
C LYS A 2 -22.99 76.11 30.11
N LEU A 3 -22.54 74.86 30.21
CA LEU A 3 -21.47 74.47 31.11
C LEU A 3 -20.36 73.80 30.31
N SER A 4 -19.23 74.50 30.29
CA SER A 4 -17.90 74.01 29.99
C SER A 4 -17.28 73.52 31.30
N LEU A 5 -16.57 72.38 31.27
CA LEU A 5 -15.19 72.20 31.75
C LEU A 5 -14.89 70.75 32.16
N ALA A 6 -13.66 70.35 31.78
CA ALA A 6 -12.76 69.40 32.43
C ALA A 6 -12.99 67.88 32.24
N GLN A 7 -12.17 67.30 31.36
CA GLN A 7 -11.40 66.09 31.67
C GLN A 7 -10.18 66.47 32.56
N PRO A 8 -9.46 65.53 33.25
CA PRO A 8 -9.35 64.10 32.96
C PRO A 8 -9.36 63.15 34.18
N ALA A 9 -9.33 61.85 33.90
CA ALA A 9 -8.46 60.82 34.51
C ALA A 9 -9.17 59.52 34.95
N PHE A 10 -8.80 58.45 34.23
CA PHE A 10 -8.65 57.05 34.64
C PHE A 10 -9.84 56.29 35.23
N ALA A 11 -10.40 55.40 34.40
CA ALA A 11 -10.65 54.01 34.79
C ALA A 11 -10.48 53.12 33.57
N ALA A 12 -9.51 52.20 33.65
CA ALA A 12 -9.28 51.15 32.68
C ALA A 12 -10.50 50.22 32.64
N VAL A 13 -11.14 50.12 31.48
CA VAL A 13 -12.06 49.02 31.18
C VAL A 13 -11.32 48.10 30.22
N ALA A 14 -11.04 46.90 30.73
CA ALA A 14 -10.45 45.80 30.00
C ALA A 14 -11.22 45.58 28.69
N TYR A 15 -10.50 45.65 27.58
CA TYR A 15 -10.94 45.00 26.35
C TYR A 15 -11.10 43.51 26.66
N LEU A 16 -12.36 43.07 26.74
CA LEU A 16 -12.71 41.68 26.46
C LEU A 16 -12.31 41.43 25.01
N SER A 17 -11.06 41.02 24.81
CA SER A 17 -10.65 40.30 23.62
C SER A 17 -11.45 38.99 23.62
N TYR A 18 -12.60 39.02 22.96
CA TYR A 18 -13.16 37.84 22.34
C TYR A 18 -12.07 37.30 21.43
N GLY A 19 -11.31 36.32 21.95
CA GLY A 19 -10.41 35.52 21.16
C GLY A 19 -11.22 34.94 20.02
N ALA A 20 -10.83 35.31 18.80
CA ALA A 20 -11.26 34.61 17.61
C ALA A 20 -11.09 33.11 17.88
N ALA A 21 -12.21 32.38 17.85
CA ALA A 21 -12.15 30.97 17.53
C ALA A 21 -11.46 30.91 16.16
N ALA A 22 -10.15 30.64 16.17
CA ALA A 22 -9.45 30.23 14.99
C ALA A 22 -10.23 29.02 14.49
N LEU A 23 -10.91 29.19 13.35
CA LEU A 23 -11.43 28.08 12.57
C LEU A 23 -10.24 27.15 12.34
N ALA A 24 -10.13 26.09 13.14
CA ALA A 24 -9.16 25.05 12.89
C ALA A 24 -9.47 24.54 11.49
N VAL A 25 -8.60 24.85 10.54
CA VAL A 25 -8.66 24.24 9.22
C VAL A 25 -8.49 22.75 9.50
N GLU A 26 -9.57 21.96 9.34
CA GLU A 26 -9.51 20.51 9.52
C GLU A 26 -8.39 19.97 8.64
N ASN A 27 -7.32 19.46 9.26
CA ASN A 27 -6.23 18.87 8.53
C ASN A 27 -6.65 17.47 8.08
N LEU A 28 -7.27 17.37 6.90
CA LEU A 28 -7.73 16.10 6.33
C LEU A 28 -6.58 15.14 5.97
N THR A 29 -5.32 15.58 6.03
CA THR A 29 -4.14 14.71 5.86
C THR A 29 -3.75 14.00 7.16
N ASP A 30 -4.39 14.34 8.28
CA ASP A 30 -4.07 13.76 9.58
C ASP A 30 -5.25 13.77 10.56
N LEU A 31 -5.92 12.63 10.65
CA LEU A 31 -7.07 12.40 11.54
C LEU A 31 -6.66 12.21 13.01
N THR A 32 -5.36 12.14 13.31
CA THR A 32 -4.81 11.94 14.66
C THR A 32 -4.22 13.22 15.26
N HIS A 33 -4.31 14.36 14.55
CA HIS A 33 -3.74 15.65 14.95
C HIS A 33 -2.24 15.58 15.32
N ASN A 34 -1.47 14.82 14.55
CA ASN A 34 -0.05 14.52 14.68
C ASN A 34 0.33 13.67 15.90
N ASP A 35 -0.66 13.07 16.56
CA ASP A 35 -0.43 12.21 17.72
C ASP A 35 -0.88 10.76 17.44
N PRO A 36 0.03 9.89 16.95
CA PRO A 36 -0.31 8.49 16.71
C PRO A 36 -0.61 7.72 18.00
N PHE A 37 -0.40 8.32 19.18
CA PHE A 37 -0.73 7.73 20.47
C PHE A 37 -1.94 8.40 21.13
N PHE A 38 -2.74 9.19 20.40
CA PHE A 38 -3.78 10.11 20.92
C PHE A 38 -4.68 9.54 22.04
N TYR A 39 -4.88 8.23 22.08
CA TYR A 39 -5.61 7.50 23.14
C TYR A 39 -4.96 7.56 24.54
N THR A 40 -3.74 8.10 24.65
CA THR A 40 -3.08 8.44 25.92
C THR A 40 -2.79 9.95 26.05
N SER A 41 -3.29 10.79 25.14
CA SER A 41 -2.96 12.23 25.12
C SER A 41 -3.48 13.00 26.33
N ASP A 42 -4.53 12.50 26.97
CA ASP A 42 -5.14 13.02 28.19
C ASP A 42 -4.46 12.51 29.47
N GLN A 43 -3.50 11.59 29.35
CA GLN A 43 -2.82 10.96 30.47
C GLN A 43 -1.51 11.64 30.80
N ASN A 44 -1.32 11.99 32.07
CA ASN A 44 -0.06 12.52 32.58
C ASN A 44 0.15 12.06 34.03
N ILE A 45 1.06 11.10 34.22
CA ILE A 45 1.36 10.53 35.53
C ILE A 45 2.28 11.47 36.30
N LYS A 46 1.78 11.96 37.42
CA LYS A 46 2.52 12.86 38.31
C LYS A 46 3.52 12.10 39.18
N ALA A 47 4.55 12.81 39.63
CA ALA A 47 5.59 12.26 40.50
C ALA A 47 5.08 11.78 41.87
N ASP A 48 3.95 12.30 42.34
CA ASP A 48 3.28 11.89 43.59
C ASP A 48 2.27 10.76 43.40
N ASN A 49 1.98 10.34 42.17
CA ASN A 49 1.06 9.24 41.89
C ASN A 49 1.77 7.88 42.06
N ASP A 50 1.17 6.95 42.80
CA ASP A 50 1.74 5.61 43.04
C ASP A 50 1.84 4.74 41.78
N VAL A 51 0.99 5.00 40.77
CA VAL A 51 1.00 4.31 39.47
C VAL A 51 2.29 4.59 38.69
N LYS A 52 3.08 5.62 39.06
CA LYS A 52 4.38 5.92 38.44
C LYS A 52 5.34 4.73 38.47
N VAL A 53 5.22 3.85 39.45
CA VAL A 53 6.05 2.63 39.57
C VAL A 53 5.77 1.66 38.41
N LEU A 54 4.56 1.68 37.85
CA LEU A 54 4.14 0.81 36.76
C LEU A 54 4.40 1.43 35.39
N LEU A 55 4.10 2.72 35.24
CA LEU A 55 3.97 3.38 33.94
C LEU A 55 4.97 4.54 33.72
N GLY A 56 5.77 4.90 34.72
CA GLY A 56 6.68 6.05 34.68
C GLY A 56 6.00 7.39 35.00
N ILE A 57 6.77 8.47 34.91
CA ILE A 57 6.28 9.86 35.05
C ILE A 57 6.04 10.44 33.66
N GLY A 58 4.97 11.23 33.50
CA GLY A 58 4.59 11.82 32.22
C GLY A 58 3.52 11.01 31.50
N ARG A 59 3.46 11.16 30.18
CA ARG A 59 2.57 10.36 29.34
C ARG A 59 3.06 8.91 29.29
N PRO A 60 2.20 7.92 29.59
CA PRO A 60 2.58 6.52 29.48
C PRO A 60 2.98 6.16 28.05
N ASN A 61 4.08 5.41 27.90
CA ASN A 61 4.54 4.88 26.62
C ASN A 61 4.52 3.34 26.57
N ARG A 62 3.97 2.70 27.61
CA ARG A 62 3.85 1.25 27.77
C ARG A 62 2.69 0.90 28.68
N THR A 63 2.24 -0.34 28.61
CA THR A 63 1.22 -0.92 29.50
C THR A 63 1.80 -1.32 30.86
N HIS A 64 0.95 -1.74 31.80
CA HIS A 64 1.40 -2.28 33.09
C HIS A 64 2.27 -3.54 32.93
N SER A 65 2.08 -4.28 31.84
CA SER A 65 2.86 -5.47 31.47
C SER A 65 4.19 -5.12 30.81
N GLN A 66 4.60 -3.84 30.85
CA GLN A 66 5.81 -3.31 30.23
C GLN A 66 5.85 -3.44 28.69
N ILE A 67 4.71 -3.73 28.06
CA ILE A 67 4.59 -3.80 26.60
C ILE A 67 4.47 -2.38 26.05
N PRO A 68 5.30 -1.95 25.07
CA PRO A 68 5.21 -0.63 24.46
C PRO A 68 3.81 -0.33 23.91
N HIS A 69 3.39 0.93 24.02
CA HIS A 69 2.25 1.41 23.25
C HIS A 69 2.62 1.43 21.77
N LEU A 70 1.70 0.97 20.93
CA LEU A 70 1.88 0.95 19.48
C LEU A 70 1.04 2.07 18.84
N PRO A 71 1.52 2.62 17.71
CA PRO A 71 0.87 3.77 17.11
C PRO A 71 -0.42 3.39 16.37
N VAL A 72 -1.28 4.39 16.22
CA VAL A 72 -2.46 4.36 15.35
C VAL A 72 -2.30 5.40 14.26
N TYR A 73 -2.43 4.98 13.01
CA TYR A 73 -2.48 5.88 11.86
C TYR A 73 -3.78 5.64 11.08
N MET A 74 -4.36 6.72 10.56
CA MET A 74 -5.57 6.65 9.73
C MET A 74 -5.39 7.55 8.51
N GLY A 75 -5.99 7.12 7.40
CA GLY A 75 -5.93 7.83 6.14
C GLY A 75 -6.90 7.26 5.12
N TYR A 76 -6.88 7.81 3.93
CA TYR A 76 -7.65 7.29 2.82
C TYR A 76 -6.99 7.63 1.49
N MET A 77 -7.39 6.89 0.47
CA MET A 77 -7.07 7.17 -0.92
C MET A 77 -8.37 7.40 -1.69
N ASN A 78 -8.30 8.16 -2.78
CA ASN A 78 -9.46 8.34 -3.63
C ASN A 78 -9.09 8.52 -5.09
N THR A 79 -9.95 8.01 -5.95
CA THR A 79 -9.91 8.19 -7.41
C THR A 79 -11.36 8.33 -7.87
N ASN A 80 -11.66 9.35 -8.67
CA ASN A 80 -13.01 9.67 -9.18
C ASN A 80 -14.11 9.68 -8.10
N SER A 81 -13.85 10.29 -6.95
CA SER A 81 -14.76 10.32 -5.77
C SER A 81 -15.13 8.95 -5.18
N THR A 82 -14.41 7.88 -5.51
CA THR A 82 -14.48 6.59 -4.81
C THR A 82 -13.39 6.54 -3.75
N TYR A 83 -13.76 6.23 -2.50
CA TYR A 83 -12.88 6.31 -1.33
C TYR A 83 -12.52 4.92 -0.81
N ARG A 84 -11.26 4.74 -0.43
CA ARG A 84 -10.75 3.53 0.23
C ARG A 84 -9.99 3.96 1.47
N PHE A 85 -10.42 3.44 2.61
CA PHE A 85 -9.89 3.82 3.91
C PHE A 85 -8.75 2.89 4.28
N VAL A 86 -7.67 3.47 4.78
CA VAL A 86 -6.51 2.74 5.29
C VAL A 86 -6.28 3.11 6.73
N ASN A 87 -5.98 2.12 7.56
CA ASN A 87 -5.64 2.36 8.95
C ASN A 87 -4.60 1.35 9.41
N ILE A 88 -3.83 1.78 10.40
CA ILE A 88 -2.90 0.97 11.14
C ILE A 88 -3.27 1.09 12.60
N ALA A 89 -3.53 -0.04 13.25
CA ALA A 89 -3.69 -0.12 14.69
C ALA A 89 -2.76 -1.21 15.21
N GLU A 90 -1.84 -0.86 16.11
CA GLU A 90 -0.97 -1.82 16.80
C GLU A 90 -0.15 -2.76 15.90
N GLN A 91 0.33 -2.31 14.72
CA GLN A 91 1.01 -3.10 13.66
C GLN A 91 0.11 -3.88 12.69
N VAL A 92 -1.22 -3.71 12.73
CA VAL A 92 -2.11 -4.30 11.72
C VAL A 92 -2.55 -3.22 10.73
N PHE A 93 -2.12 -3.34 9.48
CA PHE A 93 -2.64 -2.53 8.38
C PHE A 93 -3.95 -3.12 7.88
N THR A 94 -4.96 -2.29 7.65
CA THR A 94 -6.18 -2.69 6.94
C THR A 94 -6.55 -1.67 5.86
N MET A 95 -7.09 -2.16 4.76
CA MET A 95 -7.64 -1.36 3.67
C MET A 95 -9.05 -1.82 3.34
N ILE A 96 -10.03 -0.91 3.44
CA ILE A 96 -11.45 -1.19 3.17
C ILE A 96 -12.00 -0.16 2.18
N GLY A 97 -12.66 -0.64 1.14
CA GLY A 97 -13.27 0.17 0.09
C GLY A 97 -14.49 -0.50 -0.51
N GLU A 98 -14.71 -0.26 -1.79
CA GLU A 98 -15.81 -0.83 -2.56
C GLU A 98 -15.63 -2.34 -2.85
N GLY A 99 -16.76 -3.03 -2.97
CA GLY A 99 -16.79 -4.38 -3.53
C GLY A 99 -16.63 -4.35 -5.04
N LYS A 100 -16.09 -5.43 -5.61
CA LYS A 100 -15.97 -5.60 -7.07
C LYS A 100 -15.27 -4.42 -7.77
N HIS A 101 -14.12 -4.01 -7.26
CA HIS A 101 -13.23 -3.05 -7.90
C HIS A 101 -12.53 -3.67 -9.11
N GLY A 102 -12.67 -3.06 -10.28
CA GLY A 102 -12.09 -3.59 -11.51
C GLY A 102 -10.62 -3.27 -11.69
N LEU A 103 -9.91 -4.23 -12.29
CA LEU A 103 -8.48 -4.17 -12.55
C LEU A 103 -8.20 -4.33 -14.05
N TRP A 104 -7.06 -3.81 -14.49
CA TRP A 104 -6.56 -3.97 -15.84
C TRP A 104 -5.36 -4.89 -15.85
N ARG A 105 -5.33 -5.84 -16.78
CA ARG A 105 -4.21 -6.71 -17.04
C ARG A 105 -3.06 -5.91 -17.65
N VAL A 106 -1.87 -6.14 -17.14
CA VAL A 106 -0.61 -5.67 -17.70
C VAL A 106 0.46 -6.73 -17.47
N GLN A 107 1.61 -6.57 -18.10
CA GLN A 107 2.73 -7.46 -17.84
C GLN A 107 4.05 -6.74 -18.06
N GLU A 108 4.93 -6.81 -17.07
CA GLU A 108 6.28 -6.25 -17.17
C GLU A 108 7.11 -7.01 -18.22
N ASN A 109 7.96 -6.27 -18.92
CA ASN A 109 8.79 -6.78 -20.02
C ASN A 109 10.23 -7.09 -19.59
N GLY A 110 10.49 -7.11 -18.28
CA GLY A 110 11.80 -7.36 -17.69
C GLY A 110 12.84 -6.24 -17.87
N ASN A 111 12.43 -5.08 -18.38
CA ASN A 111 13.27 -3.90 -18.46
C ASN A 111 12.94 -2.86 -17.38
N VAL A 112 13.89 -1.95 -17.19
CA VAL A 112 13.74 -0.70 -16.44
C VAL A 112 13.94 0.44 -17.43
N ARG A 113 13.01 1.40 -17.44
CA ARG A 113 13.19 2.65 -18.17
C ARG A 113 14.00 3.62 -17.32
N LEU A 114 15.11 4.11 -17.88
CA LEU A 114 15.94 5.15 -17.28
C LEU A 114 15.78 6.44 -18.09
N TYR A 115 15.37 7.52 -17.44
CA TYR A 115 15.16 8.84 -18.03
C TYR A 115 16.40 9.71 -17.90
N ARG A 116 16.70 10.49 -18.94
CA ARG A 116 17.82 11.42 -18.96
C ARG A 116 17.55 12.56 -17.98
N ARG A 117 18.50 12.80 -17.08
CA ARG A 117 18.50 13.92 -16.14
C ARG A 117 18.55 15.26 -16.90
N ARG A 118 17.96 16.28 -16.30
CA ARG A 118 18.04 17.66 -16.80
C ARG A 118 19.50 18.08 -16.98
N ASN A 119 19.80 18.70 -18.11
CA ASN A 119 21.13 19.21 -18.49
C ASN A 119 22.22 18.14 -18.69
N ALA A 120 21.90 16.85 -18.59
CA ALA A 120 22.83 15.80 -18.98
C ALA A 120 22.99 15.75 -20.50
N GLU A 121 24.17 15.36 -20.98
CA GLU A 121 24.47 15.25 -22.41
C GLU A 121 23.57 14.20 -23.06
N GLY A 122 23.49 13.03 -22.44
CA GLY A 122 22.76 11.87 -22.91
C GLY A 122 23.59 10.96 -23.83
N ILE A 123 22.98 9.85 -24.22
CA ILE A 123 23.57 8.81 -25.05
C ILE A 123 23.05 8.95 -26.48
N GLN A 124 23.94 8.80 -27.46
CA GLN A 124 23.56 8.85 -28.87
C GLN A 124 22.77 7.59 -29.27
N PRO A 125 21.76 7.71 -30.15
CA PRO A 125 21.04 6.56 -30.68
C PRO A 125 21.98 5.54 -31.33
N GLY A 126 21.74 4.25 -31.09
CA GLY A 126 22.57 3.16 -31.62
C GLY A 126 23.88 2.88 -30.86
N SER A 127 24.16 3.61 -29.79
CA SER A 127 25.28 3.29 -28.89
C SER A 127 25.10 1.91 -28.25
N ASP A 128 26.20 1.17 -28.07
CA ASP A 128 26.21 -0.05 -27.27
C ASP A 128 26.05 0.29 -25.79
N LEU A 129 24.89 -0.04 -25.21
CA LEU A 129 24.58 0.26 -23.81
C LEU A 129 25.40 -0.59 -22.83
N TYR A 130 26.02 -1.70 -23.29
CA TYR A 130 26.85 -2.58 -22.48
C TYR A 130 28.33 -2.15 -22.43
N ALA A 131 28.75 -1.22 -23.28
CA ALA A 131 30.10 -0.69 -23.25
C ALA A 131 30.40 -0.01 -21.90
N GLU A 132 31.61 -0.18 -21.36
CA GLU A 132 31.98 0.32 -20.03
C GLU A 132 31.71 1.82 -19.86
N GLU A 133 32.03 2.62 -20.88
CA GLU A 133 31.77 4.06 -20.88
C GLU A 133 30.27 4.39 -20.94
N ALA A 134 29.47 3.60 -21.67
CA ALA A 134 28.02 3.75 -21.69
C ALA A 134 27.44 3.45 -20.31
N VAL A 135 27.84 2.35 -19.65
CA VAL A 135 27.39 1.99 -18.30
C VAL A 135 27.71 3.10 -17.29
N LYS A 136 28.92 3.68 -17.34
CA LYS A 136 29.29 4.84 -16.50
C LYS A 136 28.39 6.04 -16.78
N LYS A 137 28.16 6.36 -18.06
CA LYS A 137 27.30 7.48 -18.47
C LYS A 137 25.85 7.28 -18.00
N ILE A 138 25.29 6.09 -18.16
CA ILE A 138 23.95 5.73 -17.67
C ILE A 138 23.83 6.02 -16.17
N GLY A 139 24.80 5.55 -15.37
CA GLY A 139 24.77 5.73 -13.92
C GLY A 139 24.82 7.18 -13.45
N ASN A 140 25.43 8.07 -14.23
CA ASN A 140 25.59 9.48 -13.90
C ASN A 140 24.46 10.36 -14.47
N GLU A 141 24.01 10.05 -15.68
CA GLU A 141 23.17 10.94 -16.48
C GLU A 141 21.71 10.51 -16.59
N TYR A 142 21.39 9.28 -16.18
CA TYR A 142 20.04 8.75 -16.25
C TYR A 142 19.54 8.30 -14.86
N GLY A 143 18.22 8.18 -14.71
CA GLY A 143 17.58 7.68 -13.49
C GLY A 143 16.20 7.11 -13.78
N TYR A 144 15.81 6.07 -13.04
CA TYR A 144 14.47 5.47 -13.13
C TYR A 144 13.39 6.36 -12.51
N TYR A 145 13.77 7.15 -11.50
CA TYR A 145 12.94 8.14 -10.84
C TYR A 145 13.75 9.44 -10.63
N LEU A 146 13.22 10.55 -11.14
CA LEU A 146 13.88 11.86 -11.10
C LEU A 146 13.09 12.80 -10.18
N GLU A 147 13.18 12.58 -8.87
CA GLU A 147 12.38 13.27 -7.85
C GLU A 147 12.39 14.80 -8.00
N ASP A 148 13.58 15.38 -8.17
CA ASP A 148 13.79 16.84 -8.34
C ASP A 148 13.17 17.42 -9.62
N GLU A 149 12.77 16.58 -10.57
CA GLU A 149 12.20 17.00 -11.85
C GLU A 149 10.67 16.91 -11.91
N SER A 150 10.01 16.35 -10.89
CA SER A 150 8.54 16.25 -10.83
C SER A 150 7.98 15.65 -12.15
N TRP A 151 6.84 16.10 -12.65
CA TRP A 151 6.27 15.63 -13.92
C TRP A 151 7.23 15.70 -15.12
N SER A 152 8.14 16.68 -15.14
CA SER A 152 9.09 16.85 -16.25
C SER A 152 10.14 15.74 -16.34
N GLY A 153 10.30 14.93 -15.28
CA GLY A 153 11.21 13.78 -15.32
C GLY A 153 10.71 12.65 -16.23
N TYR A 154 9.40 12.53 -16.42
CA TYR A 154 8.83 11.59 -17.38
C TYR A 154 8.96 12.15 -18.81
N LYS A 155 9.31 11.27 -19.75
CA LYS A 155 9.45 11.58 -21.17
C LYS A 155 8.49 10.70 -21.94
N TYR A 156 7.63 11.31 -22.75
CA TYR A 156 6.64 10.59 -23.53
C TYR A 156 7.30 9.73 -24.63
N PRO A 157 6.61 8.69 -25.13
CA PRO A 157 7.15 7.84 -26.20
C PRO A 157 7.59 8.59 -27.46
N ASP A 158 6.89 9.67 -27.82
CA ASP A 158 7.22 10.55 -28.96
C ASP A 158 8.40 11.48 -28.69
N GLU A 159 8.90 11.52 -27.46
CA GLU A 159 10.05 12.33 -27.02
C GLU A 159 11.32 11.50 -26.86
N LYS A 160 11.43 10.32 -27.50
CA LYS A 160 12.61 9.44 -27.39
C LYS A 160 13.94 10.16 -27.64
N LEU A 161 13.95 11.12 -28.56
CA LEU A 161 15.11 11.94 -28.85
C LEU A 161 14.90 13.36 -28.31
N SER A 162 15.94 13.90 -27.70
CA SER A 162 16.04 15.31 -27.35
C SER A 162 16.25 16.18 -28.59
N GLU A 163 16.10 17.49 -28.45
CA GLU A 163 16.39 18.46 -29.51
C GLU A 163 17.84 18.35 -30.04
N SER A 164 18.78 17.92 -29.20
CA SER A 164 20.18 17.69 -29.57
C SER A 164 20.45 16.30 -30.18
N GLY A 165 19.41 15.50 -30.40
CA GLY A 165 19.49 14.15 -31.00
C GLY A 165 19.88 13.03 -30.03
N ASN A 166 20.18 13.33 -28.77
CA ASN A 166 20.48 12.30 -27.75
C ASN A 166 19.20 11.64 -27.20
N LEU A 167 19.32 10.41 -26.70
CA LEU A 167 18.24 9.64 -26.09
C LEU A 167 17.74 10.30 -24.79
N ASN A 168 16.46 10.66 -24.74
CA ASN A 168 15.80 11.18 -23.53
C ASN A 168 15.47 10.06 -22.53
N TYR A 169 15.37 8.82 -22.99
CA TYR A 169 15.25 7.64 -22.14
C TYR A 169 15.85 6.43 -22.82
N ILE A 170 16.23 5.45 -22.02
CA ILE A 170 16.71 4.13 -22.45
C ILE A 170 15.99 3.05 -21.66
N ASP A 171 15.80 1.89 -22.29
CA ASP A 171 15.25 0.70 -21.64
C ASP A 171 16.38 -0.34 -21.58
N VAL A 172 16.67 -0.84 -20.39
CA VAL A 172 17.70 -1.86 -20.17
C VAL A 172 17.13 -3.02 -19.36
N PRO A 173 17.51 -4.28 -19.65
CA PRO A 173 16.99 -5.43 -18.90
C PRO A 173 17.51 -5.40 -17.46
N ILE A 174 16.80 -6.02 -16.53
CA ILE A 174 17.21 -6.12 -15.11
C ILE A 174 18.57 -6.83 -14.91
N THR A 175 19.03 -7.56 -15.91
CA THR A 175 20.35 -8.22 -15.97
C THR A 175 21.48 -7.28 -16.42
N HIS A 176 21.18 -6.06 -16.84
CA HIS A 176 22.16 -5.10 -17.34
C HIS A 176 23.22 -4.74 -16.28
N PRO A 177 24.51 -4.56 -16.66
CA PRO A 177 25.60 -4.30 -15.71
C PRO A 177 25.40 -3.09 -14.78
N ILE A 178 24.55 -2.13 -15.16
CA ILE A 178 24.21 -0.97 -14.32
C ILE A 178 23.61 -1.37 -12.96
N PHE A 179 22.91 -2.51 -12.90
CA PHE A 179 22.30 -3.03 -11.68
C PHE A 179 23.27 -3.87 -10.83
N LYS A 180 24.54 -3.97 -11.24
CA LYS A 180 25.62 -4.62 -10.46
C LYS A 180 25.28 -6.05 -9.99
N GLY A 181 24.56 -6.81 -10.83
CA GLY A 181 24.17 -8.18 -10.53
C GLY A 181 23.06 -8.35 -9.48
N LYS A 182 22.40 -7.25 -9.06
CA LYS A 182 21.29 -7.27 -8.08
C LYS A 182 20.20 -8.31 -8.40
N TYR A 183 19.94 -8.54 -9.69
CA TYR A 183 18.90 -9.44 -10.20
C TYR A 183 19.47 -10.66 -10.95
N ALA A 184 20.75 -11.01 -10.74
CA ALA A 184 21.41 -12.08 -11.50
C ALA A 184 20.75 -13.47 -11.35
N ASN A 185 20.08 -13.71 -10.21
CA ASN A 185 19.38 -14.96 -9.92
C ASN A 185 17.84 -14.78 -9.89
N HIS A 186 17.34 -13.75 -10.56
CA HIS A 186 15.91 -13.47 -10.62
C HIS A 186 15.23 -14.52 -11.52
N GLU A 187 14.10 -15.06 -11.07
CA GLU A 187 13.29 -15.97 -11.90
C GLU A 187 12.67 -15.18 -13.06
N PRO A 188 12.48 -15.78 -14.25
CA PRO A 188 11.87 -15.06 -15.36
C PRO A 188 10.57 -14.36 -14.96
N ILE A 189 10.53 -13.04 -15.20
CA ILE A 189 9.31 -12.24 -15.16
C ILE A 189 8.40 -12.70 -16.31
N ASP A 190 7.49 -13.60 -16.00
CA ASP A 190 6.62 -14.27 -16.96
C ASP A 190 5.13 -14.18 -16.60
N LEU A 191 4.75 -13.71 -15.41
CA LEU A 191 3.36 -13.56 -15.01
C LEU A 191 2.83 -12.16 -15.32
N SER A 192 1.65 -12.11 -15.95
CA SER A 192 0.85 -10.88 -15.98
C SER A 192 0.35 -10.52 -14.58
N ASN A 193 0.17 -9.23 -14.33
CA ASN A 193 -0.48 -8.72 -13.13
C ASN A 193 -1.69 -7.85 -13.50
N TRP A 194 -2.61 -7.72 -12.56
CA TRP A 194 -3.85 -6.98 -12.72
C TRP A 194 -3.83 -5.81 -11.76
N TYR A 195 -3.98 -4.60 -12.26
CA TYR A 195 -3.76 -3.42 -11.44
C TYR A 195 -4.85 -2.35 -11.60
N CYS A 196 -4.95 -1.47 -10.61
CA CYS A 196 -5.70 -0.23 -10.72
C CYS A 196 -5.11 0.84 -9.78
N THR A 197 -5.26 2.10 -10.17
CA THR A 197 -4.79 3.26 -9.41
C THR A 197 -5.70 3.55 -8.20
N MET A 198 -5.13 3.53 -7.01
CA MET A 198 -5.88 3.72 -5.76
C MET A 198 -5.86 5.17 -5.26
N SER A 199 -4.78 5.92 -5.53
CA SER A 199 -4.55 7.27 -5.01
C SER A 199 -4.39 8.33 -6.10
N GLY A 200 -4.39 9.60 -5.69
CA GLY A 200 -3.72 10.67 -6.44
C GLY A 200 -2.19 10.64 -6.26
N ASN A 201 -1.47 11.53 -6.94
CA ASN A 201 -0.01 11.65 -6.80
C ASN A 201 0.36 11.95 -5.34
N ASP A 202 1.49 11.42 -4.90
CA ASP A 202 2.06 11.62 -3.56
C ASP A 202 1.13 11.18 -2.40
N PHE A 203 -0.05 10.63 -2.73
CA PHE A 203 -1.05 10.06 -1.83
C PHE A 203 -1.22 10.82 -0.50
N PRO A 204 -1.44 12.15 -0.52
CA PRO A 204 -1.27 13.00 0.65
C PRO A 204 -2.15 12.62 1.85
N TYR A 205 -3.35 12.09 1.59
CA TYR A 205 -4.29 11.65 2.62
C TYR A 205 -4.01 10.26 3.19
N ALA A 206 -3.08 9.51 2.59
CA ALA A 206 -2.60 8.22 3.09
C ALA A 206 -1.10 8.26 3.44
N LYS A 207 -0.40 9.37 3.19
CA LYS A 207 1.07 9.48 3.30
C LYS A 207 1.60 8.99 4.64
N LYS A 208 1.03 9.44 5.75
CA LYS A 208 1.48 9.02 7.10
C LYS A 208 1.29 7.53 7.35
N VAL A 209 0.13 6.99 6.95
CA VAL A 209 -0.18 5.56 7.09
C VAL A 209 0.81 4.75 6.26
N MET A 210 1.07 5.16 5.02
CA MET A 210 1.95 4.43 4.11
C MET A 210 3.42 4.59 4.45
N ASP A 211 3.88 5.76 4.89
CA ASP A 211 5.24 5.97 5.38
C ASP A 211 5.55 5.06 6.55
N PHE A 212 4.59 4.93 7.48
CA PHE A 212 4.71 3.97 8.56
C PHE A 212 4.71 2.54 8.04
N ALA A 213 3.75 2.14 7.19
CA ALA A 213 3.67 0.78 6.68
C ALA A 213 4.95 0.36 5.93
N PHE A 214 5.50 1.25 5.09
CA PHE A 214 6.70 1.02 4.31
C PHE A 214 8.00 1.06 5.12
N SER A 215 7.98 1.56 6.36
CA SER A 215 9.13 1.48 7.27
C SER A 215 9.16 0.19 8.11
N GLN A 216 8.09 -0.63 8.10
CA GLN A 216 8.04 -1.87 8.88
C GLN A 216 8.61 -3.07 8.12
N ASP A 217 8.94 -4.15 8.84
CA ASP A 217 9.64 -5.33 8.29
C ASP A 217 8.83 -6.10 7.23
N ALA A 218 7.49 -6.01 7.26
CA ALA A 218 6.63 -6.58 6.24
C ALA A 218 6.68 -5.85 4.89
N ALA A 219 7.20 -4.61 4.86
CA ALA A 219 7.37 -3.87 3.63
C ALA A 219 8.43 -4.54 2.74
N ASN A 220 8.21 -4.47 1.43
CA ASN A 220 9.08 -5.03 0.41
C ASN A 220 9.33 -6.55 0.57
N GLN A 221 8.38 -7.27 1.18
CA GLN A 221 8.34 -8.73 1.22
C GLN A 221 7.46 -9.24 0.07
N ILE A 222 8.10 -9.61 -1.04
CA ILE A 222 7.43 -10.06 -2.26
C ILE A 222 7.40 -11.60 -2.30
N GLY A 223 6.21 -12.15 -2.50
CA GLY A 223 5.99 -13.59 -2.64
C GLY A 223 6.41 -14.13 -4.03
N PRO A 224 6.37 -15.46 -4.23
CA PRO A 224 6.85 -16.09 -5.47
C PRO A 224 6.14 -15.58 -6.73
N LEU A 225 4.82 -15.39 -6.70
CA LEU A 225 4.07 -14.91 -7.86
C LEU A 225 4.42 -13.44 -8.14
N GLY A 226 4.52 -12.61 -7.09
CA GLY A 226 4.93 -11.22 -7.20
C GLY A 226 6.32 -11.05 -7.83
N LYS A 227 7.28 -11.92 -7.50
CA LYS A 227 8.62 -11.91 -8.13
C LYS A 227 8.55 -12.26 -9.62
N ARG A 228 7.78 -13.28 -9.99
CA ARG A 228 7.50 -13.65 -11.39
C ARG A 228 6.67 -12.61 -12.15
N ALA A 229 6.05 -11.65 -11.46
CA ALA A 229 5.43 -10.46 -12.07
C ALA A 229 6.35 -9.22 -12.05
N GLY A 230 7.57 -9.33 -11.53
CA GLY A 230 8.57 -8.26 -11.49
C GLY A 230 8.38 -7.23 -10.37
N LEU A 231 7.52 -7.50 -9.38
CA LEU A 231 7.20 -6.55 -8.31
C LEU A 231 8.40 -6.25 -7.37
N ASP A 232 9.44 -7.08 -7.39
CA ASP A 232 10.67 -6.91 -6.62
C ASP A 232 11.77 -6.11 -7.36
N VAL A 233 11.50 -5.68 -8.61
CA VAL A 233 12.37 -4.76 -9.35
C VAL A 233 12.20 -3.35 -8.81
N LYS A 234 13.05 -2.96 -7.84
CA LYS A 234 12.90 -1.70 -7.08
C LYS A 234 12.93 -0.43 -7.93
N GLU A 235 13.55 -0.49 -9.10
CA GLU A 235 13.59 0.65 -10.03
C GLU A 235 12.24 0.86 -10.72
N ASN A 236 11.40 -0.17 -10.80
CA ASN A 236 10.03 -0.09 -11.30
C ASN A 236 9.00 0.08 -10.16
N TYR A 237 9.23 -0.51 -8.99
CA TYR A 237 8.34 -0.47 -7.82
C TYR A 237 9.09 0.04 -6.59
N LEU A 238 8.78 1.27 -6.16
CA LEU A 238 9.51 1.95 -5.09
C LEU A 238 9.33 1.25 -3.74
N ASN A 239 8.08 0.90 -3.42
CA ASN A 239 7.71 0.15 -2.24
C ASN A 239 6.57 -0.83 -2.55
N VAL A 240 6.56 -1.97 -1.87
CA VAL A 240 5.53 -3.00 -2.03
C VAL A 240 5.05 -3.46 -0.66
N LEU A 241 3.74 -3.55 -0.46
CA LEU A 241 3.14 -4.14 0.73
C LEU A 241 2.27 -5.32 0.30
N ARG A 242 2.65 -6.54 0.73
CA ARG A 242 1.84 -7.73 0.51
C ARG A 242 0.60 -7.69 1.40
N LEU A 243 -0.54 -8.05 0.80
CA LEU A 243 -1.85 -8.02 1.43
C LEU A 243 -2.50 -9.40 1.44
N ASP A 244 -3.32 -9.62 2.45
CA ASP A 244 -4.24 -10.75 2.54
C ASP A 244 -5.69 -10.25 2.49
N HIS A 245 -6.55 -10.97 1.79
CA HIS A 245 -7.99 -10.72 1.84
C HIS A 245 -8.55 -11.07 3.22
N PHE A 246 -9.53 -10.29 3.69
CA PHE A 246 -10.39 -10.75 4.77
C PHE A 246 -11.13 -12.04 4.38
N PRO A 247 -11.53 -12.91 5.33
CA PRO A 247 -12.09 -14.24 5.04
C PRO A 247 -13.33 -14.26 4.13
N ASP A 248 -14.11 -13.17 4.09
CA ASP A 248 -15.32 -13.02 3.29
C ASP A 248 -15.11 -12.23 1.98
N ALA A 249 -13.90 -11.74 1.71
CA ALA A 249 -13.54 -11.05 0.47
C ALA A 249 -13.16 -12.04 -0.63
N LYS A 250 -13.36 -11.67 -1.90
CA LYS A 250 -13.12 -12.54 -3.04
C LYS A 250 -12.49 -11.80 -4.23
N SER A 251 -11.82 -12.58 -5.08
CA SER A 251 -11.57 -12.22 -6.48
C SER A 251 -12.69 -12.72 -7.37
N TRP A 252 -13.01 -11.96 -8.40
CA TRP A 252 -14.06 -12.24 -9.37
C TRP A 252 -13.51 -12.13 -10.78
N VAL A 253 -14.06 -12.91 -11.71
CA VAL A 253 -13.77 -12.83 -13.13
C VAL A 253 -15.07 -12.66 -13.93
N ASN A 254 -15.04 -11.82 -14.97
CA ASN A 254 -16.10 -11.75 -15.97
C ASN A 254 -15.97 -12.96 -16.91
N VAL A 255 -17.01 -13.79 -16.98
CA VAL A 255 -17.06 -14.89 -17.95
C VAL A 255 -17.93 -14.58 -19.17
N GLY A 256 -18.50 -13.37 -19.21
CA GLY A 256 -19.29 -12.89 -20.35
C GLY A 256 -20.52 -13.75 -20.64
N GLN A 257 -20.95 -13.71 -21.89
CA GLN A 257 -21.96 -14.60 -22.46
C GLN A 257 -21.64 -14.70 -23.95
N GLU A 258 -21.48 -15.93 -24.43
CA GLU A 258 -21.17 -16.22 -25.83
C GLU A 258 -22.05 -15.39 -26.80
N GLY A 259 -21.39 -14.65 -27.69
CA GLY A 259 -22.03 -13.76 -28.67
C GLY A 259 -22.50 -12.40 -28.12
N LYS A 260 -22.29 -12.11 -26.83
CA LYS A 260 -22.68 -10.84 -26.17
C LYS A 260 -21.58 -10.25 -25.27
N ASP A 261 -20.37 -10.75 -25.34
CA ASP A 261 -19.24 -10.40 -24.45
C ASP A 261 -18.93 -8.90 -24.36
N THR A 262 -19.30 -8.10 -25.36
CA THR A 262 -19.15 -6.63 -25.35
C THR A 262 -20.26 -5.88 -24.60
N SER A 263 -21.31 -6.58 -24.17
CA SER A 263 -22.55 -5.99 -23.63
C SER A 263 -23.18 -6.76 -22.47
N PHE A 264 -22.66 -7.95 -22.16
CA PHE A 264 -23.13 -8.80 -21.09
C PHE A 264 -21.99 -9.10 -20.12
N VAL A 265 -22.33 -9.10 -18.85
CA VAL A 265 -21.39 -9.23 -17.74
C VAL A 265 -21.88 -10.30 -16.80
N GLU A 266 -21.01 -11.26 -16.49
CA GLU A 266 -21.27 -12.30 -15.50
C GLU A 266 -20.05 -12.50 -14.59
N TRP A 267 -20.16 -11.98 -13.37
CA TRP A 267 -19.10 -12.11 -12.37
C TRP A 267 -19.17 -13.45 -11.66
N LYS A 268 -18.14 -14.29 -11.83
CA LYS A 268 -17.97 -15.54 -11.10
C LYS A 268 -16.82 -15.42 -10.11
N ALA A 269 -16.98 -16.00 -8.92
CA ALA A 269 -15.91 -16.03 -7.93
C ALA A 269 -14.79 -16.97 -8.42
N ILE A 270 -13.54 -16.52 -8.30
CA ILE A 270 -12.37 -17.34 -8.60
C ILE A 270 -12.13 -18.33 -7.45
N ASP A 271 -11.81 -19.58 -7.77
CA ASP A 271 -11.37 -20.61 -6.82
C ASP A 271 -9.88 -20.46 -6.54
N THR A 272 -9.54 -19.80 -5.42
CA THR A 272 -8.16 -19.53 -5.03
C THR A 272 -7.41 -20.76 -4.51
N SER A 273 -8.10 -21.90 -4.34
CA SER A 273 -7.44 -23.19 -4.06
C SER A 273 -6.83 -23.84 -5.31
N LYS A 274 -7.23 -23.38 -6.51
CA LYS A 274 -6.77 -23.89 -7.81
C LYS A 274 -6.08 -22.83 -8.68
N THR A 275 -6.47 -21.57 -8.49
CA THR A 275 -5.79 -20.40 -9.06
C THR A 275 -5.05 -19.71 -7.93
N HIS A 276 -3.74 -19.89 -7.84
CA HIS A 276 -2.95 -19.20 -6.84
C HIS A 276 -3.01 -17.69 -7.08
N VAL A 277 -3.02 -16.92 -6.00
CA VAL A 277 -3.12 -15.46 -6.05
C VAL A 277 -2.27 -14.81 -4.97
N GLU A 278 -1.67 -13.67 -5.31
CA GLU A 278 -1.03 -12.76 -4.37
C GLU A 278 -1.52 -11.33 -4.62
N TYR A 279 -1.79 -10.59 -3.54
CA TYR A 279 -2.29 -9.22 -3.58
C TYR A 279 -1.26 -8.26 -3.00
N TYR A 280 -1.17 -7.08 -3.59
CA TYR A 280 -0.17 -6.08 -3.24
C TYR A 280 -0.74 -4.67 -3.32
N LEU A 281 -0.40 -3.83 -2.36
CA LEU A 281 -0.44 -2.38 -2.52
C LEU A 281 0.97 -1.92 -2.87
N VAL A 282 1.16 -1.34 -4.05
CA VAL A 282 2.48 -0.95 -4.57
C VAL A 282 2.57 0.55 -4.75
N GLU A 283 3.70 1.12 -4.33
CA GLU A 283 4.12 2.47 -4.68
C GLU A 283 4.93 2.42 -5.97
N ARG A 284 4.43 3.05 -7.02
CA ARG A 284 5.08 3.12 -8.32
C ARG A 284 4.96 4.52 -8.89
N THR A 285 5.97 4.96 -9.61
CA THR A 285 5.92 6.25 -10.29
C THR A 285 4.99 6.18 -11.49
N PHE A 286 4.05 7.12 -11.60
CA PHE A 286 3.22 7.37 -12.76
C PHE A 286 3.48 8.78 -13.23
N PHE A 287 3.98 8.93 -14.46
CA PHE A 287 4.49 10.22 -14.96
C PHE A 287 5.52 10.89 -14.03
N ASN A 288 6.45 10.09 -13.49
CA ASN A 288 7.51 10.51 -12.55
C ASN A 288 6.96 11.12 -11.23
N LYS A 289 5.72 10.76 -10.86
CA LYS A 289 5.16 11.03 -9.53
C LYS A 289 4.77 9.74 -8.82
N PRO A 290 5.04 9.57 -7.52
CA PRO A 290 4.58 8.39 -6.78
C PRO A 290 3.05 8.30 -6.73
N TYR A 291 2.53 7.10 -6.94
CA TYR A 291 1.13 6.73 -6.78
C TYR A 291 1.04 5.37 -6.11
N LEU A 292 -0.10 5.09 -5.49
CA LEU A 292 -0.42 3.78 -4.95
C LEU A 292 -1.33 3.03 -5.92
N PHE A 293 -0.98 1.77 -6.19
CA PHE A 293 -1.75 0.87 -7.03
C PHE A 293 -2.05 -0.41 -6.27
N LEU A 294 -3.27 -0.90 -6.43
CA LEU A 294 -3.60 -2.27 -6.04
C LEU A 294 -3.20 -3.18 -7.19
N THR A 295 -2.50 -4.27 -6.88
CA THR A 295 -2.06 -5.26 -7.85
C THR A 295 -2.41 -6.66 -7.37
N ALA A 296 -2.92 -7.50 -8.27
CA ALA A 296 -3.10 -8.93 -8.06
C ALA A 296 -2.36 -9.73 -9.13
N VAL A 297 -1.67 -10.78 -8.70
CA VAL A 297 -0.96 -11.70 -9.59
C VAL A 297 -1.61 -13.08 -9.45
N TYR A 298 -1.89 -13.73 -10.57
CA TYR A 298 -2.54 -15.04 -10.61
C TYR A 298 -1.68 -16.04 -11.37
N ASP A 299 -1.71 -17.30 -10.95
CA ASP A 299 -1.15 -18.42 -11.71
C ASP A 299 -2.02 -19.67 -11.51
N ASN A 300 -2.25 -20.42 -12.57
CA ASN A 300 -3.06 -21.63 -12.51
C ASN A 300 -2.19 -22.83 -12.15
N LEU A 301 -2.73 -23.74 -11.34
CA LEU A 301 -2.05 -25.00 -11.05
C LEU A 301 -2.08 -25.99 -12.22
N ASN A 302 -3.05 -25.85 -13.13
CA ASN A 302 -3.37 -26.85 -14.15
C ASN A 302 -3.05 -26.41 -15.59
N ASN A 303 -2.68 -25.15 -15.81
CA ASN A 303 -2.30 -24.62 -17.12
C ASN A 303 -1.37 -23.40 -16.96
N ALA A 304 -0.81 -22.92 -18.07
CA ALA A 304 0.11 -21.78 -18.09
C ALA A 304 -0.53 -20.52 -18.70
N ASP A 305 -1.86 -20.35 -18.63
CA ASP A 305 -2.57 -19.26 -19.31
C ASP A 305 -2.09 -17.86 -18.87
N HIS A 306 -1.63 -17.69 -17.63
CA HIS A 306 -1.14 -16.42 -17.10
C HIS A 306 0.32 -16.10 -17.44
N GLN A 307 1.03 -17.08 -18.02
CA GLN A 307 2.46 -17.00 -18.29
C GLN A 307 2.74 -16.55 -19.72
N TYR A 308 3.74 -15.70 -19.89
CA TYR A 308 4.22 -15.25 -21.19
C TYR A 308 5.61 -14.60 -21.06
N VAL A 309 6.52 -14.86 -21.99
CA VAL A 309 7.72 -14.05 -22.20
C VAL A 309 7.87 -13.81 -23.70
N ARG A 310 8.06 -12.56 -24.11
CA ARG A 310 8.30 -12.25 -25.51
C ARG A 310 9.59 -12.95 -25.98
N PRO A 311 9.58 -13.73 -27.07
CA PRO A 311 10.76 -14.41 -27.59
C PRO A 311 11.70 -13.47 -28.38
N ASP A 312 11.86 -12.23 -27.92
CA ASP A 312 12.62 -11.18 -28.59
C ASP A 312 13.10 -10.11 -27.59
N GLY A 313 14.14 -9.38 -27.97
CA GLY A 313 14.69 -8.26 -27.22
C GLY A 313 15.74 -8.63 -26.17
N ALA A 314 16.36 -7.59 -25.59
CA ALA A 314 17.50 -7.73 -24.69
C ALA A 314 17.19 -8.53 -23.42
N TYR A 315 15.95 -8.42 -22.91
CA TYR A 315 15.54 -9.20 -21.75
C TYR A 315 15.52 -10.69 -22.04
N TYR A 316 14.81 -11.12 -23.10
CA TYR A 316 14.76 -12.53 -23.50
C TYR A 316 16.15 -13.09 -23.80
N ALA A 317 16.99 -12.33 -24.51
CA ALA A 317 18.36 -12.71 -24.81
C ALA A 317 19.25 -12.88 -23.55
N SER A 318 18.84 -12.30 -22.41
CA SER A 318 19.56 -12.42 -21.14
C SER A 318 19.07 -13.57 -20.26
N LEU A 319 17.95 -14.20 -20.60
CA LEU A 319 17.39 -15.33 -19.83
C LEU A 319 18.11 -16.64 -20.17
N THR A 320 18.19 -17.52 -19.17
CA THR A 320 18.60 -18.91 -19.33
C THR A 320 17.37 -19.81 -19.48
N ASP A 321 17.53 -21.02 -20.05
CA ASP A 321 16.47 -22.02 -20.17
C ASP A 321 15.20 -21.53 -20.92
N THR A 322 15.39 -20.73 -21.96
CA THR A 322 14.28 -20.14 -22.75
C THR A 322 13.32 -21.17 -23.33
N ASP A 323 13.78 -22.40 -23.59
CA ASP A 323 12.96 -23.49 -24.13
C ASP A 323 11.82 -23.94 -23.20
N LYS A 324 11.87 -23.57 -21.91
CA LYS A 324 10.83 -23.88 -20.92
C LYS A 324 9.80 -22.75 -20.77
N LEU A 325 10.04 -21.59 -21.39
CA LEU A 325 9.19 -20.42 -21.25
C LEU A 325 8.05 -20.46 -22.26
N LYS A 326 6.88 -20.00 -21.83
CA LYS A 326 5.75 -19.81 -22.73
C LYS A 326 5.94 -18.52 -23.53
N THR A 327 6.05 -18.64 -24.85
CA THR A 327 6.34 -17.51 -25.75
C THR A 327 5.15 -17.05 -26.59
N GLU A 328 3.96 -17.61 -26.34
CA GLU A 328 2.71 -17.23 -26.97
C GLU A 328 1.77 -16.59 -25.94
N VAL A 329 1.24 -15.41 -26.27
CA VAL A 329 0.31 -14.69 -25.38
C VAL A 329 -1.02 -15.43 -25.35
N THR A 330 -1.51 -15.75 -24.15
CA THR A 330 -2.93 -16.11 -23.98
C THR A 330 -3.76 -14.84 -23.93
N MET A 331 -4.58 -14.64 -24.94
CA MET A 331 -5.39 -13.43 -25.09
C MET A 331 -6.46 -13.31 -24.01
N ALA A 332 -7.17 -14.39 -23.71
CA ALA A 332 -8.16 -14.48 -22.63
C ALA A 332 -7.76 -15.62 -21.66
N PRO A 333 -7.05 -15.32 -20.56
CA PRO A 333 -6.61 -16.36 -19.64
C PRO A 333 -7.80 -16.97 -18.91
N ARG A 334 -7.80 -18.29 -18.74
CA ARG A 334 -8.83 -18.99 -17.98
C ARG A 334 -8.56 -18.92 -16.48
N PHE A 335 -9.63 -18.82 -15.71
CA PHE A 335 -9.61 -18.92 -14.26
C PHE A 335 -10.39 -20.14 -13.80
N ASN A 336 -9.91 -20.81 -12.76
CA ASN A 336 -10.72 -21.81 -12.06
C ASN A 336 -11.81 -21.09 -11.25
N LEU A 337 -13.07 -21.50 -11.41
CA LEU A 337 -14.22 -20.89 -10.78
C LEU A 337 -14.67 -21.68 -9.55
N LEU A 338 -15.15 -20.97 -8.53
CA LEU A 338 -15.77 -21.61 -7.38
C LEU A 338 -17.01 -22.40 -7.83
N GLY A 339 -17.03 -23.70 -7.55
CA GLY A 339 -18.01 -24.64 -8.10
C GLY A 339 -17.46 -25.60 -9.16
N GLY A 340 -16.21 -25.41 -9.59
CA GLY A 340 -15.40 -26.43 -10.26
C GLY A 340 -15.25 -26.31 -11.78
N SER A 341 -15.87 -25.33 -12.44
CA SER A 341 -15.67 -25.04 -13.87
C SER A 341 -14.49 -24.08 -14.11
N GLU A 342 -14.05 -23.95 -15.36
CA GLU A 342 -13.15 -22.87 -15.81
C GLU A 342 -13.96 -21.78 -16.53
N GLY A 343 -13.45 -20.54 -16.55
CA GLY A 343 -14.01 -19.45 -17.35
C GLY A 343 -12.92 -18.56 -17.91
N GLU A 344 -13.03 -18.21 -19.19
CA GLU A 344 -12.14 -17.23 -19.83
C GLU A 344 -12.43 -15.82 -19.32
N ALA A 345 -11.38 -15.04 -19.09
CA ALA A 345 -11.52 -13.65 -18.65
C ALA A 345 -11.94 -12.74 -19.80
N ILE A 346 -13.16 -12.22 -19.71
CA ILE A 346 -13.74 -11.32 -20.72
C ILE A 346 -13.59 -9.86 -20.28
N GLY A 347 -12.68 -9.13 -20.93
CA GLY A 347 -12.50 -7.69 -20.73
C GLY A 347 -13.64 -6.85 -21.28
N LEU A 348 -13.87 -5.70 -20.67
CA LEU A 348 -14.87 -4.74 -21.11
C LEU A 348 -14.23 -3.59 -21.90
N PRO A 349 -14.94 -3.01 -22.89
CA PRO A 349 -14.44 -1.87 -23.66
C PRO A 349 -14.50 -0.54 -22.89
N ILE A 350 -14.80 -0.56 -21.58
CA ILE A 350 -14.97 0.61 -20.73
C ILE A 350 -13.76 0.81 -19.82
N TYR A 351 -13.58 2.04 -19.35
CA TYR A 351 -12.49 2.39 -18.41
C TYR A 351 -12.61 1.69 -17.06
N GLY A 352 -13.84 1.55 -16.55
CA GLY A 352 -14.09 1.08 -15.20
C GLY A 352 -15.56 0.83 -14.95
N VAL A 353 -15.92 -0.34 -14.42
CA VAL A 353 -17.30 -0.73 -14.08
C VAL A 353 -18.01 0.23 -13.12
N HIS A 354 -17.25 0.99 -12.32
CA HIS A 354 -17.76 2.02 -11.41
C HIS A 354 -17.72 3.44 -11.99
N HIS A 355 -17.37 3.62 -13.28
CA HIS A 355 -17.12 4.93 -13.89
C HIS A 355 -17.95 5.18 -15.17
N PRO A 356 -19.30 5.12 -15.11
CA PRO A 356 -20.16 5.16 -16.30
C PRO A 356 -20.13 6.49 -17.07
N ASN A 357 -19.76 7.61 -16.42
CA ASN A 357 -19.69 8.92 -17.07
C ASN A 357 -18.27 9.52 -16.99
N ARG A 358 -17.25 8.71 -17.30
CA ARG A 358 -15.85 9.14 -17.25
C ARG A 358 -15.52 10.31 -18.21
N ALA A 359 -16.32 10.49 -19.27
CA ALA A 359 -16.14 11.54 -20.27
C ALA A 359 -16.10 12.97 -19.66
N VAL A 360 -16.81 13.22 -18.56
CA VAL A 360 -16.83 14.56 -17.90
C VAL A 360 -15.47 14.99 -17.34
N PHE A 361 -14.57 14.03 -17.12
CA PHE A 361 -13.24 14.29 -16.58
C PHE A 361 -12.16 14.41 -17.67
N GLY A 362 -12.54 14.44 -18.95
CA GLY A 362 -11.63 14.64 -20.08
C GLY A 362 -10.61 13.51 -20.32
N GLY A 363 -10.65 12.43 -19.54
CA GLY A 363 -9.63 11.39 -19.52
C GLY A 363 -10.03 10.09 -20.21
N GLY A 364 -10.87 10.11 -21.24
CA GLY A 364 -11.30 8.91 -21.98
C GLY A 364 -12.22 7.97 -21.19
N GLY A 365 -13.27 7.44 -21.82
CA GLY A 365 -14.22 6.51 -21.19
C GLY A 365 -13.98 5.03 -21.52
N ALA A 366 -13.03 4.75 -22.40
CA ALA A 366 -12.81 3.42 -22.96
C ALA A 366 -11.58 2.74 -22.33
N CYS A 367 -11.59 1.42 -22.36
CA CYS A 367 -10.39 0.63 -22.08
C CYS A 367 -9.30 1.00 -23.10
N PRO A 368 -8.01 1.07 -22.70
CA PRO A 368 -6.91 1.24 -23.65
C PRO A 368 -6.88 0.13 -24.70
N LEU A 369 -6.44 0.49 -25.90
CA LEU A 369 -6.48 -0.41 -27.05
C LEU A 369 -5.32 -1.42 -27.08
N LYS A 370 -4.29 -1.22 -26.26
CA LYS A 370 -3.09 -2.06 -26.15
C LYS A 370 -2.46 -1.94 -24.76
N GLY A 371 -1.53 -2.84 -24.43
CA GLY A 371 -0.66 -2.70 -23.26
C GLY A 371 0.40 -1.60 -23.45
N GLY A 372 1.39 -1.55 -22.56
CA GLY A 372 2.52 -0.61 -22.63
C GLY A 372 2.23 0.78 -22.04
N ASP A 373 3.01 1.78 -22.46
CA ASP A 373 3.08 3.10 -21.83
C ASP A 373 1.76 3.89 -21.90
N TRP A 374 1.26 4.33 -20.74
CA TRP A 374 0.06 5.19 -20.64
C TRP A 374 0.23 6.58 -21.29
N GLY A 375 1.46 6.96 -21.64
CA GLY A 375 1.75 8.22 -22.33
C GLY A 375 0.78 8.49 -23.50
N ARG A 376 0.14 9.68 -23.46
CA ARG A 376 -0.86 10.17 -24.44
C ARG A 376 -2.25 9.52 -24.38
N TYR A 377 -2.53 8.60 -23.46
CA TYR A 377 -3.91 8.17 -23.23
C TYR A 377 -4.81 9.40 -22.93
N PRO A 378 -6.01 9.53 -23.54
CA PRO A 378 -6.81 8.50 -24.21
C PRO A 378 -6.62 8.37 -25.73
N ASP A 379 -5.58 8.95 -26.32
CA ASP A 379 -5.28 8.76 -27.73
C ASP A 379 -4.98 7.28 -28.02
N THR A 380 -5.28 6.81 -29.23
CA THR A 380 -5.09 5.41 -29.63
C THR A 380 -3.63 4.93 -29.59
N ALA A 381 -2.68 5.87 -29.54
CA ALA A 381 -1.27 5.60 -29.36
C ALA A 381 -0.89 5.21 -27.92
N GLY A 382 -1.70 5.61 -26.93
CA GLY A 382 -1.49 5.32 -25.51
C GLY A 382 -1.83 3.87 -25.14
N GLY A 383 -1.04 3.31 -24.23
CA GLY A 383 -1.16 1.96 -23.69
C GLY A 383 -1.91 1.90 -22.36
N ALA A 384 -1.71 0.79 -21.64
CA ALA A 384 -2.48 0.46 -20.44
C ALA A 384 -1.77 0.59 -19.10
N GLY A 385 -0.50 1.01 -19.07
CA GLY A 385 0.22 1.21 -17.83
C GLY A 385 1.57 1.89 -18.04
N TRP A 386 2.65 1.14 -18.07
CA TRP A 386 4.00 1.69 -18.02
C TRP A 386 4.85 1.33 -19.23
N PRO A 387 5.87 2.13 -19.53
CA PRO A 387 6.78 1.84 -20.63
C PRO A 387 7.56 0.53 -20.51
N THR A 388 7.65 -0.03 -19.31
CA THR A 388 8.28 -1.32 -19.04
C THR A 388 7.31 -2.48 -19.18
N GLN A 389 6.19 -2.30 -19.89
CA GLN A 389 5.18 -3.33 -20.10
C GLN A 389 5.03 -3.71 -21.57
N TYR A 390 4.61 -4.94 -21.82
CA TYR A 390 4.34 -5.46 -23.16
C TYR A 390 3.11 -4.78 -23.78
N GLU A 391 3.17 -4.45 -25.07
CA GLU A 391 2.03 -3.87 -25.82
C GLU A 391 1.03 -4.94 -26.29
N GLU A 392 1.54 -6.13 -26.60
CA GLU A 392 0.81 -7.31 -27.08
C GLU A 392 -0.03 -7.97 -25.99
N VAL A 393 0.25 -7.69 -24.71
CA VAL A 393 -0.60 -8.13 -23.61
C VAL A 393 -1.80 -7.18 -23.52
N THR A 394 -2.96 -7.68 -23.95
CA THR A 394 -4.19 -6.89 -23.99
C THR A 394 -4.66 -6.54 -22.57
N PRO A 395 -5.14 -5.31 -22.33
CA PRO A 395 -5.44 -4.85 -20.97
C PRO A 395 -6.62 -5.52 -20.28
N LEU A 396 -7.52 -6.15 -21.03
CA LEU A 396 -8.72 -6.84 -20.51
C LEU A 396 -9.40 -6.07 -19.36
N CYS A 397 -9.73 -4.80 -19.56
CA CYS A 397 -10.20 -3.94 -18.49
C CYS A 397 -11.40 -4.53 -17.77
N ASP A 398 -11.33 -4.53 -16.43
CA ASP A 398 -12.36 -5.04 -15.53
C ASP A 398 -12.74 -6.51 -15.77
N ALA A 399 -11.94 -7.30 -16.51
CA ALA A 399 -12.17 -8.73 -16.60
C ALA A 399 -11.99 -9.41 -15.25
N VAL A 400 -11.13 -8.85 -14.38
CA VAL A 400 -10.91 -9.29 -13.01
C VAL A 400 -11.29 -8.17 -12.05
N LEU A 401 -12.06 -8.52 -11.02
CA LEU A 401 -12.45 -7.61 -9.94
C LEU A 401 -12.02 -8.14 -8.58
N LEU A 402 -11.75 -7.24 -7.64
CA LEU A 402 -11.45 -7.54 -6.24
C LEU A 402 -12.44 -6.88 -5.30
N ASP A 403 -12.78 -7.54 -4.20
CA ASP A 403 -13.39 -6.85 -3.08
C ASP A 403 -12.29 -6.12 -2.29
N ILE A 404 -12.36 -4.78 -2.21
CA ILE A 404 -11.35 -3.99 -1.49
C ILE A 404 -11.53 -4.18 0.01
N LYS A 405 -10.97 -5.26 0.54
CA LYS A 405 -11.04 -5.62 1.96
C LYS A 405 -9.83 -6.47 2.32
N PHE A 406 -8.75 -5.79 2.72
CA PHE A 406 -7.44 -6.38 2.93
C PHE A 406 -6.87 -6.07 4.31
N TYR A 407 -5.98 -6.94 4.78
CA TYR A 407 -5.14 -6.70 5.94
C TYR A 407 -3.72 -7.21 5.73
N THR A 408 -2.78 -6.77 6.58
CA THR A 408 -1.45 -7.40 6.74
C THR A 408 -0.87 -7.05 8.10
N ASN A 409 -0.04 -7.95 8.64
CA ASN A 409 0.70 -7.72 9.88
C ASN A 409 2.05 -7.09 9.54
N LEU A 410 2.27 -5.85 9.96
CA LEU A 410 3.41 -5.04 9.56
C LEU A 410 4.73 -5.45 10.25
N ASP A 411 4.64 -6.10 11.40
CA ASP A 411 5.77 -6.69 12.12
C ASP A 411 6.24 -8.03 11.52
N GLY A 412 5.67 -8.44 10.38
CA GLY A 412 6.06 -9.64 9.65
C GLY A 412 5.67 -10.96 10.32
N ARG A 413 4.95 -10.91 11.46
CA ARG A 413 4.60 -12.11 12.25
C ARG A 413 3.11 -12.38 12.23
N SER A 414 2.73 -13.64 12.07
CA SER A 414 1.33 -14.08 12.16
C SER A 414 0.82 -14.05 13.60
N TRP A 415 -0.48 -13.78 13.78
CA TRP A 415 -1.16 -13.98 15.07
C TRP A 415 -1.28 -15.46 15.46
N ASN A 416 -1.09 -16.38 14.52
CA ASN A 416 -1.02 -17.81 14.80
C ASN A 416 0.34 -18.24 15.38
N ASP A 417 1.33 -17.34 15.46
CA ASP A 417 2.59 -17.61 16.13
C ASP A 417 2.36 -17.65 17.66
N PRO A 418 2.55 -18.81 18.33
CA PRO A 418 2.31 -18.93 19.77
C PRO A 418 3.25 -18.07 20.61
N ASN A 419 4.34 -17.58 20.03
CA ASN A 419 5.32 -16.73 20.70
C ASN A 419 5.07 -15.23 20.47
N LYS A 420 3.98 -14.84 19.78
CA LYS A 420 3.57 -13.44 19.59
C LYS A 420 2.67 -12.99 20.74
N TYR A 421 2.84 -11.77 21.22
CA TYR A 421 2.05 -11.18 22.33
C TYR A 421 2.05 -11.99 23.64
N LEU A 422 3.16 -12.65 23.98
CA LEU A 422 3.29 -13.37 25.25
C LEU A 422 3.11 -12.42 26.45
N ALA A 423 2.42 -12.88 27.49
CA ALA A 423 2.12 -12.08 28.68
C ALA A 423 3.38 -11.64 29.46
N ASN A 424 4.46 -12.41 29.37
CA ASN A 424 5.75 -12.13 29.99
C ASN A 424 6.70 -11.32 29.08
N ALA A 425 6.30 -11.00 27.85
CA ALA A 425 7.19 -10.37 26.86
C ALA A 425 7.80 -9.06 27.37
N GLY A 426 7.00 -8.17 27.98
CA GLY A 426 7.51 -6.89 28.49
C GLY A 426 8.44 -7.02 29.71
N PHE A 427 8.42 -8.15 30.41
CA PHE A 427 9.33 -8.41 31.54
C PHE A 427 10.63 -9.07 31.09
N GLY A 428 10.67 -9.68 29.90
CA GLY A 428 11.87 -10.30 29.34
C GLY A 428 12.34 -11.55 30.09
N THR A 429 11.50 -12.16 30.92
CA THR A 429 11.83 -13.36 31.71
C THR A 429 10.76 -14.45 31.60
N GLU A 430 11.17 -15.71 31.68
CA GLU A 430 10.25 -16.85 31.77
C GLU A 430 9.53 -16.89 33.12
N THR A 431 10.15 -16.36 34.17
CA THR A 431 9.56 -16.34 35.51
C THR A 431 9.11 -14.92 35.84
N VAL A 432 7.84 -14.76 36.19
CA VAL A 432 7.24 -13.48 36.59
C VAL A 432 6.55 -13.63 37.95
N THR A 433 6.92 -12.77 38.89
CA THR A 433 6.29 -12.73 40.22
C THR A 433 5.12 -11.76 40.24
N TYR A 434 3.91 -12.29 40.46
CA TYR A 434 2.68 -11.53 40.66
C TYR A 434 2.50 -11.20 42.15
N LYS A 435 1.99 -9.99 42.42
CA LYS A 435 1.56 -9.56 43.76
C LYS A 435 0.05 -9.47 43.78
N MET A 436 -0.57 -10.11 44.77
CA MET A 436 -2.03 -10.28 44.85
C MET A 436 -2.51 -9.94 46.27
N GLN A 437 -3.79 -9.60 46.41
CA GLN A 437 -4.43 -9.57 47.72
C GLN A 437 -4.72 -11.01 48.15
N PRO A 438 -4.22 -11.48 49.32
CA PRO A 438 -4.44 -12.84 49.76
C PRO A 438 -5.92 -13.08 50.13
N GLY A 439 -6.39 -14.31 49.96
CA GLY A 439 -7.78 -14.68 50.25
C GLY A 439 -8.13 -16.11 49.82
N GLU A 440 -9.41 -16.43 49.72
CA GLU A 440 -9.91 -17.73 49.24
C GLU A 440 -10.67 -17.56 47.93
N TYR A 441 -10.16 -18.19 46.87
CA TYR A 441 -10.84 -18.26 45.57
C TYR A 441 -11.95 -19.31 45.59
N GLY A 442 -13.05 -19.02 44.90
CA GLY A 442 -14.07 -20.03 44.58
C GLY A 442 -14.99 -20.41 45.73
N VAL A 443 -14.99 -19.72 46.87
CA VAL A 443 -15.92 -20.01 47.98
C VAL A 443 -17.34 -19.60 47.59
N PHE A 444 -18.28 -20.53 47.63
CA PHE A 444 -19.70 -20.22 47.42
C PHE A 444 -20.26 -19.45 48.61
N THR A 445 -21.00 -18.39 48.32
CA THR A 445 -21.61 -17.51 49.33
C THR A 445 -23.12 -17.48 49.27
N ASP A 446 -23.75 -18.08 48.25
CA ASP A 446 -25.19 -18.12 48.12
C ASP A 446 -25.81 -19.26 48.95
N ASP A 447 -27.05 -19.05 49.40
CA ASP A 447 -27.77 -19.98 50.28
C ASP A 447 -28.04 -21.33 49.61
N TYR A 448 -28.16 -21.39 48.28
CA TYR A 448 -28.46 -22.64 47.58
C TYR A 448 -27.31 -23.64 47.73
N HIS A 449 -26.07 -23.20 47.55
CA HIS A 449 -24.90 -24.06 47.71
C HIS A 449 -24.53 -24.28 49.17
N THR A 450 -24.51 -23.19 49.95
CA THR A 450 -24.05 -23.23 51.35
C THR A 450 -25.00 -24.04 52.25
N SER A 451 -26.32 -23.90 52.11
CA SER A 451 -27.29 -24.67 52.91
C SER A 451 -27.27 -26.17 52.60
N LYS A 452 -26.84 -26.55 51.40
CA LYS A 452 -26.69 -27.95 50.97
C LYS A 452 -25.30 -28.52 51.25
N GLY A 453 -24.41 -27.73 51.86
CA GLY A 453 -23.02 -28.13 52.12
C GLY A 453 -22.20 -28.38 50.86
N ILE A 454 -22.65 -27.85 49.70
CA ILE A 454 -21.93 -28.01 48.44
C ILE A 454 -20.72 -27.07 48.47
N LYS A 455 -19.54 -27.62 48.16
CA LYS A 455 -18.29 -26.87 48.04
C LYS A 455 -17.86 -26.79 46.58
N ASN A 456 -17.20 -25.71 46.21
CA ASN A 456 -16.57 -25.60 44.91
C ASN A 456 -15.31 -26.48 44.88
N PRO A 457 -15.22 -27.48 43.98
CA PRO A 457 -14.02 -28.31 43.87
C PRO A 457 -12.78 -27.52 43.48
N ASP A 458 -12.94 -26.35 42.86
CA ASP A 458 -11.85 -25.47 42.43
C ASP A 458 -11.47 -24.42 43.48
N SER A 459 -12.03 -24.49 44.69
CA SER A 459 -11.68 -23.53 45.75
C SER A 459 -10.24 -23.72 46.21
N GLN A 460 -9.51 -22.62 46.31
CA GLN A 460 -8.09 -22.62 46.67
C GLN A 460 -7.69 -21.35 47.40
N GLN A 461 -6.62 -21.44 48.19
CA GLN A 461 -5.99 -20.28 48.80
C GLN A 461 -5.27 -19.45 47.74
N VAL A 462 -5.49 -18.14 47.78
CA VAL A 462 -4.79 -17.16 46.97
C VAL A 462 -3.68 -16.54 47.84
N PRO A 463 -2.39 -16.73 47.50
CA PRO A 463 -1.29 -16.17 48.26
C PRO A 463 -1.11 -14.66 47.98
N GLU A 464 -0.33 -13.97 48.81
CA GLU A 464 0.06 -12.57 48.56
C GLU A 464 1.00 -12.43 47.35
N LYS A 465 1.75 -13.51 47.04
CA LYS A 465 2.65 -13.58 45.88
C LYS A 465 2.53 -14.91 45.19
N LEU A 466 2.52 -14.88 43.86
CA LEU A 466 2.50 -16.06 43.01
C LEU A 466 3.60 -15.92 41.96
N GLU A 467 4.46 -16.91 41.86
CA GLU A 467 5.44 -16.99 40.78
C GLU A 467 4.89 -17.88 39.67
N LEU A 468 4.77 -17.32 38.47
CA LEU A 468 4.41 -18.06 37.27
C LEU A 468 5.64 -18.25 36.40
N THR A 469 5.83 -19.46 35.90
CA THR A 469 6.87 -19.80 34.92
C THR A 469 6.22 -20.08 33.58
N TYR A 470 6.59 -19.31 32.57
CA TYR A 470 6.16 -19.43 31.19
C TYR A 470 7.11 -20.35 30.42
N PRO A 471 6.60 -21.10 29.42
CA PRO A 471 7.41 -22.04 28.65
C PRO A 471 8.39 -21.37 27.67
N ALA A 472 8.24 -20.07 27.43
CA ALA A 472 9.07 -19.28 26.53
C ALA A 472 9.00 -17.79 26.90
N VAL A 473 9.95 -17.01 26.38
CA VAL A 473 9.94 -15.55 26.39
C VAL A 473 10.27 -15.03 24.99
N SER A 474 9.56 -13.97 24.58
CA SER A 474 9.77 -13.27 23.32
C SER A 474 9.83 -11.78 23.59
N GLU A 475 10.53 -11.05 22.72
CA GLU A 475 10.46 -9.59 22.73
C GLU A 475 9.01 -9.10 22.49
N PRO A 476 8.62 -7.99 23.14
CA PRO A 476 7.37 -7.31 22.82
C PRO A 476 7.30 -6.94 21.33
N VAL A 477 6.08 -6.86 20.79
CA VAL A 477 5.89 -6.32 19.44
C VAL A 477 6.36 -4.86 19.44
N GLY A 478 7.32 -4.57 18.55
CA GLY A 478 7.88 -3.24 18.34
C GLY A 478 7.44 -2.63 17.01
N TYR A 479 8.06 -1.51 16.65
CA TYR A 479 7.88 -0.87 15.36
C TYR A 479 9.11 -0.05 14.98
N ASN A 480 9.31 0.14 13.68
CA ASN A 480 10.32 1.05 13.16
C ASN A 480 9.70 2.44 13.03
N GLU A 481 10.33 3.45 13.63
CA GLU A 481 9.88 4.83 13.46
C GLU A 481 9.98 5.23 11.98
N PRO A 482 8.90 5.78 11.38
CA PRO A 482 8.99 6.27 10.01
C PRO A 482 9.97 7.45 9.96
N PRO A 483 10.63 7.69 8.81
CA PRO A 483 11.44 8.88 8.63
C PRO A 483 10.66 10.13 9.02
N ALA A 484 11.31 11.10 9.66
CA ALA A 484 10.68 12.36 10.05
C ALA A 484 10.11 13.07 8.80
N GLY A 485 8.81 12.88 8.57
CA GLY A 485 8.14 13.43 7.41
C GLY A 485 8.01 14.94 7.56
N ASN A 486 8.65 15.70 6.67
CA ASN A 486 8.16 17.03 6.35
C ASN A 486 6.84 16.84 5.62
N VAL A 487 5.73 16.70 6.36
CA VAL A 487 4.40 16.95 5.78
C VAL A 487 4.35 18.45 5.53
N MET A 488 4.95 18.86 4.40
CA MET A 488 4.99 20.24 3.97
C MET A 488 3.55 20.73 3.92
N LEU A 489 3.30 21.90 4.52
CA LEU A 489 2.21 22.80 4.14
C LEU A 489 2.34 23.07 2.63
N GLY A 490 1.81 22.17 1.79
CA GLY A 490 2.17 22.10 0.38
C GLY A 490 1.83 20.77 -0.31
N MET A 491 1.61 19.68 0.43
CA MET A 491 1.01 18.45 -0.12
C MET A 491 -0.52 18.59 -0.34
N ILE A 492 -0.96 19.80 -0.73
CA ILE A 492 -2.35 20.08 -1.07
C ILE A 492 -2.52 19.65 -2.53
N PRO A 493 -3.39 18.67 -2.83
CA PRO A 493 -3.70 18.32 -4.21
C PRO A 493 -4.12 19.55 -5.01
N SER A 494 -3.55 19.77 -6.19
CA SER A 494 -4.02 20.82 -7.10
C SER A 494 -5.27 20.35 -7.83
N GLU A 495 -6.07 21.25 -8.41
CA GLU A 495 -7.23 20.88 -9.24
C GLU A 495 -6.90 19.88 -10.36
N GLN A 496 -5.64 19.88 -10.83
CA GLN A 496 -5.15 18.96 -11.86
C GLN A 496 -4.71 17.60 -11.29
N SER A 497 -4.59 17.48 -9.97
CA SER A 497 -3.98 16.35 -9.28
C SER A 497 -4.94 15.67 -8.28
N THR A 498 -6.06 16.32 -7.93
CA THR A 498 -7.14 15.71 -7.15
C THR A 498 -8.29 15.22 -8.03
N CYS A 499 -8.72 13.98 -7.79
CA CYS A 499 -9.96 13.45 -8.38
C CYS A 499 -11.22 13.86 -7.59
N ARG A 500 -11.12 14.85 -6.69
CA ARG A 500 -12.26 15.48 -6.00
C ARG A 500 -12.62 16.77 -6.72
N PRO A 501 -13.93 17.11 -6.83
CA PRO A 501 -14.33 18.47 -7.16
C PRO A 501 -13.75 19.43 -6.12
N VAL A 502 -12.78 20.26 -6.51
CA VAL A 502 -12.40 21.43 -5.72
C VAL A 502 -13.46 22.47 -6.03
N LEU A 503 -14.49 22.55 -5.20
CA LEU A 503 -15.39 23.69 -5.24
C LEU A 503 -14.59 24.88 -4.73
N ALA A 504 -14.06 25.69 -5.65
CA ALA A 504 -13.50 26.99 -5.29
C ALA A 504 -14.53 27.70 -4.39
N LYS A 505 -14.12 28.02 -3.15
CA LYS A 505 -14.91 28.95 -2.34
C LYS A 505 -14.88 30.28 -3.09
N ASN A 506 -16.04 30.68 -3.61
CA ASN A 506 -16.27 32.06 -4.04
C ASN A 506 -15.92 33.04 -2.92
#